data_AF-A0A521SMV2-F1
#
_entry.id   AF-A0A521SMV2-F1
#
_cell.length_a   1.000
_cell.length_b   1.000
_cell.length_c   1.000
_cell.angle_alpha   90.00
_cell.angle_beta   90.00
_cell.angle_gamma   90.00
#
_symmetry.space_group_name_H-M   'P 1'
#
loop_
_entity.id
_entity.type
_entity.pdbx_description
1 polymer ?
#
loop_
_entity_poly.entity_id
_entity_poly.type
_entity_poly.pdbx_seq_one_letter_code
_entity_poly.pdbx_strand_id
1 'polypeptide(L)'
;MAKNPARVKKLERGYADLRDHIEALEREGLLVRVRREINKDTEMHPLVRWQYRGGLAEKDWRGFLFEKVTDVKGRHYDIPVGVGIMAGSKHICAVGLNCRPEEIVDK
;
A
#
# COMPACT_ATOMS: atom_id res chain seq x y z
N MET A 1 -4.19 -15.07 18.21
CA MET A 1 -4.66 -15.78 17.00
C MET A 1 -4.55 -14.82 15.83
N ALA A 2 -3.47 -14.89 15.06
CA ALA A 2 -3.23 -13.98 13.94
C ALA A 2 -4.21 -14.32 12.81
N LYS A 3 -4.91 -13.30 12.30
CA LYS A 3 -5.83 -13.45 11.17
C LYS A 3 -5.02 -13.92 9.95
N ASN A 4 -5.46 -15.01 9.34
CA ASN A 4 -4.90 -15.48 8.07
C ASN A 4 -5.19 -14.41 7.02
N PRO A 5 -4.20 -13.93 6.24
CA PRO A 5 -4.45 -12.92 5.21
C PRO A 5 -5.53 -13.45 4.26
N ALA A 6 -6.57 -12.66 4.06
CA ALA A 6 -7.70 -13.01 3.22
C ALA A 6 -7.23 -13.16 1.78
N ARG A 7 -7.40 -14.38 1.22
CA ARG A 7 -7.08 -14.70 -0.17
C ARG A 7 -7.61 -13.61 -1.10
N VAL A 8 -6.72 -13.02 -1.90
CA VAL A 8 -7.12 -12.17 -3.02
C VAL A 8 -7.99 -13.02 -3.96
N LYS A 9 -9.27 -12.67 -4.15
CA LYS A 9 -10.15 -13.46 -5.02
C LYS A 9 -11.09 -12.61 -5.88
N LYS A 10 -10.71 -12.45 -7.16
CA LYS A 10 -11.56 -12.56 -8.38
C LYS A 10 -10.65 -12.67 -9.63
N LEU A 11 -10.44 -13.82 -10.32
CA LEU A 11 -11.29 -14.55 -11.32
C LEU A 11 -11.69 -13.63 -12.50
N GLU A 12 -11.23 -13.72 -13.77
CA GLU A 12 -11.07 -14.85 -14.72
C GLU A 12 -9.63 -15.09 -15.22
N ARG A 13 -8.71 -14.16 -14.95
CA ARG A 13 -7.35 -14.12 -15.54
C ARG A 13 -6.35 -15.12 -14.94
N GLY A 14 -6.72 -15.82 -13.87
CA GLY A 14 -5.85 -16.77 -13.16
C GLY A 14 -4.78 -16.14 -12.25
N TYR A 15 -4.64 -14.81 -12.24
CA TYR A 15 -3.73 -14.05 -11.37
C TYR A 15 -4.40 -12.77 -10.85
N ALA A 16 -3.93 -12.25 -9.72
CA ALA A 16 -4.36 -10.98 -9.16
C ALA A 16 -3.64 -9.81 -9.84
N ASP A 17 -4.36 -8.76 -10.20
CA ASP A 17 -3.78 -7.53 -10.73
C ASP A 17 -3.53 -6.48 -9.63
N LEU A 18 -2.99 -5.32 -10.01
CA LEU A 18 -2.68 -4.25 -9.06
C LEU A 18 -3.91 -3.74 -8.30
N ARG A 19 -5.09 -3.73 -8.92
CA ARG A 19 -6.33 -3.28 -8.27
C ARG A 19 -6.76 -4.31 -7.24
N ASP A 20 -6.70 -5.58 -7.59
CA ASP A 20 -6.97 -6.68 -6.67
C ASP A 20 -6.03 -6.63 -5.45
N HIS A 21 -4.76 -6.29 -5.66
CA HIS A 21 -3.77 -6.11 -4.59
C HIS A 21 -4.09 -4.91 -3.69
N ILE A 22 -4.46 -3.76 -4.26
CA ILE A 22 -4.87 -2.57 -3.48
C ILE A 22 -6.09 -2.89 -2.61
N GLU A 23 -7.10 -3.57 -3.16
CA GLU A 23 -8.27 -4.02 -2.40
C GLU A 23 -7.89 -5.00 -1.29
N ALA A 24 -6.93 -5.90 -1.55
CA ALA A 24 -6.45 -6.82 -0.53
C ALA A 24 -5.77 -6.08 0.63
N LEU A 25 -4.92 -5.10 0.34
CA LEU A 25 -4.30 -4.27 1.38
C LEU A 25 -5.35 -3.48 2.17
N GLU A 26 -6.39 -2.96 1.52
CA GLU A 26 -7.49 -2.27 2.19
C GLU A 26 -8.25 -3.20 3.15
N ARG A 27 -8.59 -4.43 2.71
CA ARG A 27 -9.24 -5.44 3.55
C ARG A 27 -8.40 -5.84 4.77
N GLU A 28 -7.09 -5.97 4.59
CA GLU A 28 -6.16 -6.30 5.68
C GLU A 28 -5.83 -5.09 6.58
N GLY A 29 -6.38 -3.91 6.28
CA GLY A 29 -6.09 -2.68 7.02
C GLY A 29 -4.65 -2.20 6.84
N LEU A 30 -3.97 -2.63 5.78
CA LEU A 30 -2.59 -2.31 5.41
C LEU A 30 -2.49 -1.11 4.44
N LEU A 31 -3.61 -0.49 4.08
CA LEU A 31 -3.69 0.65 3.16
C LEU A 31 -4.31 1.88 3.82
N VAL A 32 -3.75 3.05 3.56
CA VAL A 32 -4.35 4.36 3.87
C VAL A 32 -4.70 5.07 2.57
N ARG A 33 -5.97 5.47 2.42
CA ARG A 33 -6.43 6.29 1.28
C ARG A 33 -6.46 7.76 1.66
N VAL A 34 -5.65 8.56 0.97
CA VAL A 34 -5.54 10.00 1.19
C VAL A 34 -6.35 10.72 0.13
N ARG A 35 -7.52 11.24 0.55
CA ARG A 35 -8.48 11.94 -0.32
C ARG A 35 -8.29 13.45 -0.38
N ARG A 36 -7.50 14.01 0.54
CA ARG A 36 -7.09 15.42 0.48
C ARG A 36 -6.11 15.62 -0.67
N GLU A 37 -6.06 16.83 -1.19
CA GLU A 37 -5.01 17.21 -2.13
C GLU A 37 -3.62 17.06 -1.48
N ILE A 38 -2.67 16.54 -2.26
CA ILE A 38 -1.29 16.38 -1.83
C ILE A 38 -0.29 16.68 -2.94
N ASN A 39 0.76 17.41 -2.61
CA ASN A 39 1.85 17.71 -3.51
C ASN A 39 2.85 16.55 -3.57
N LYS A 40 3.10 16.02 -4.77
CA LYS A 40 4.00 14.88 -4.98
C LYS A 40 5.47 15.20 -4.73
N ASP A 41 5.87 16.45 -4.89
CA ASP A 41 7.27 16.86 -4.79
C ASP A 41 7.67 17.22 -3.35
N THR A 42 6.72 17.67 -2.53
CA THR A 42 7.01 18.23 -1.20
C THR A 42 6.37 17.49 -0.03
N GLU A 43 5.21 16.84 -0.20
CA GLU A 43 4.45 16.26 0.93
C GLU A 43 4.43 14.73 0.92
N MET A 44 4.27 14.12 -0.26
CA MET A 44 3.90 12.70 -0.37
C MET A 44 4.93 11.76 0.27
N HIS A 45 6.19 11.82 -0.16
CA HIS A 45 7.25 10.96 0.37
C HIS A 45 7.57 11.23 1.85
N PRO A 46 7.68 12.50 2.32
CA PRO A 46 7.85 12.79 3.74
C PRO A 46 6.76 12.19 4.62
N LEU A 47 5.49 12.28 4.20
CA LEU A 47 4.37 11.72 4.94
C LEU A 47 4.48 10.19 5.08
N VAL A 48 4.75 9.49 3.98
CA VAL A 48 4.94 8.03 4.00
C VAL A 48 6.15 7.66 4.85
N ARG A 49 7.26 8.40 4.70
CA ARG A 49 8.52 8.11 5.40
C ARG A 49 8.42 8.30 6.90
N TRP A 50 7.51 9.17 7.36
CA TRP A 50 7.32 9.44 8.77
C TRP A 50 6.98 8.16 9.56
N GLN A 51 6.21 7.22 8.98
CA GLN A 51 5.87 5.96 9.65
C GLN A 51 7.11 5.12 10.00
N TYR A 52 8.14 5.14 9.16
CA TYR A 52 9.39 4.39 9.37
C TYR A 52 10.31 5.03 10.42
N ARG A 53 10.12 6.33 10.71
CA ARG A 53 10.96 7.09 11.64
C ARG A 53 10.24 7.44 12.94
N GLY A 54 8.91 7.34 12.97
CA GLY A 54 8.05 7.73 14.09
C GLY A 54 7.89 6.67 15.18
N GLY A 55 8.68 5.60 15.17
CA GLY A 55 8.63 4.55 16.20
C GLY A 55 7.48 3.53 16.04
N LEU A 56 6.77 3.55 14.91
CA LEU A 56 5.80 2.51 14.59
C LEU A 56 6.52 1.18 14.30
N ALA A 57 5.99 0.09 14.83
CA ALA A 57 6.46 -1.25 14.49
C ALA A 57 6.14 -1.56 13.02
N GLU A 58 6.94 -2.42 12.37
CA GLU A 58 6.80 -2.75 10.95
C GLU A 58 5.39 -3.27 10.57
N LYS A 59 4.75 -4.02 11.47
CA LYS A 59 3.37 -4.51 11.30
C LYS A 59 2.32 -3.41 11.20
N ASP A 60 2.65 -2.21 11.68
CA ASP A 60 1.78 -1.03 11.71
C ASP A 60 2.07 -0.07 10.55
N TRP A 61 3.10 -0.36 9.76
CA TRP A 61 3.37 0.37 8.52
C TRP A 61 2.29 0.09 7.49
N ARG A 62 1.94 1.11 6.72
CA ARG A 62 0.87 1.08 5.73
C ARG A 62 1.39 1.51 4.36
N GLY A 63 0.80 0.94 3.32
CA GLY A 63 0.85 1.54 1.99
C GLY A 63 -0.09 2.75 1.92
N PHE A 64 0.22 3.72 1.06
CA PHE A 64 -0.60 4.90 0.86
C PHE A 64 -1.10 4.97 -0.58
N LEU A 65 -2.37 5.32 -0.75
CA LEU A 65 -2.96 5.64 -2.04
C LEU A 65 -3.45 7.09 -2.02
N PHE A 66 -2.81 7.95 -2.80
CA PHE A 66 -3.12 9.37 -2.91
C PHE A 66 -4.04 9.60 -4.11
N GLU A 67 -5.26 10.07 -3.84
CA GLU A 67 -6.32 10.15 -4.86
C GLU A 67 -6.36 11.53 -5.56
N LYS A 68 -5.78 12.56 -4.95
CA LYS A 68 -5.75 13.93 -5.50
C LYS A 68 -4.33 14.48 -5.46
N VAL A 69 -3.59 14.32 -6.56
CA VAL A 69 -2.17 14.64 -6.62
C VAL A 69 -1.93 15.94 -7.37
N THR A 70 -1.11 16.81 -6.79
CA THR A 70 -0.60 18.04 -7.40
C THR A 70 0.93 18.07 -7.42
N ASP A 71 1.51 19.08 -8.09
CA ASP A 71 2.95 19.34 -8.07
C ASP A 71 3.26 20.80 -7.73
N VAL A 72 4.55 21.13 -7.55
CA VAL A 72 4.97 22.51 -7.22
C VAL A 72 4.66 23.55 -8.31
N LYS A 73 4.28 23.11 -9.52
CA LYS A 73 3.87 23.99 -10.62
C LYS A 73 2.35 24.17 -10.69
N GLY A 74 1.61 23.62 -9.73
CA GLY A 74 0.15 23.67 -9.70
C GLY A 74 -0.54 22.74 -10.71
N ARG A 75 0.18 21.75 -11.26
CA ARG A 75 -0.45 20.76 -12.15
C ARG A 75 -1.22 19.74 -11.32
N HIS A 76 -2.44 19.42 -11.77
CA HIS A 76 -3.26 18.35 -11.22
C HIS A 76 -3.11 17.08 -12.07
N TYR A 77 -3.17 15.93 -11.43
CA TYR A 77 -3.08 14.63 -12.09
C TYR A 77 -4.37 13.83 -11.88
N ASP A 78 -4.90 13.28 -12.97
CA ASP A 78 -6.16 12.50 -12.96
C ASP A 78 -5.96 11.03 -12.55
N ILE A 79 -4.73 10.62 -12.28
CA ILE A 79 -4.38 9.27 -11.84
C ILE A 79 -3.95 9.27 -10.36
N PRO A 80 -4.43 8.31 -9.55
CA PRO A 80 -3.98 8.16 -8.18
C PRO A 80 -2.54 7.62 -8.14
N VAL A 81 -1.82 7.95 -7.06
CA VAL A 81 -0.45 7.49 -6.86
C VAL A 81 -0.38 6.60 -5.62
N GLY A 82 0.12 5.38 -5.80
CA GLY A 82 0.40 4.44 -4.72
C GLY A 82 1.86 4.53 -4.27
N VAL A 83 2.10 4.63 -2.96
CA VAL A 83 3.46 4.59 -2.38
C VAL A 83 3.54 3.52 -1.30
N GLY A 84 4.57 2.69 -1.36
CA GLY A 84 4.80 1.62 -0.40
C GLY A 84 3.81 0.45 -0.51
N ILE A 85 3.01 0.38 -1.58
CA ILE A 85 1.95 -0.64 -1.73
C ILE A 85 2.45 -2.03 -2.14
N MET A 86 3.65 -2.17 -2.70
CA MET A 86 4.17 -3.50 -3.11
C MET A 86 5.04 -4.16 -2.04
N ALA A 87 5.95 -3.39 -1.45
CA ALA A 87 6.94 -3.90 -0.50
C ALA A 87 7.31 -2.86 0.57
N GLY A 88 6.34 -2.05 1.01
CA GLY A 88 6.55 -1.07 2.09
C GLY A 88 6.81 -1.71 3.46
N SER A 89 6.47 -2.99 3.62
CA SER A 89 6.79 -3.83 4.78
C SER A 89 6.72 -5.30 4.37
N LYS A 90 7.26 -6.21 5.19
CA LYS A 90 7.06 -7.64 4.98
C LYS A 90 5.58 -8.03 4.95
N HIS A 91 4.73 -7.35 5.73
CA HIS A 91 3.29 -7.64 5.78
C HIS A 91 2.59 -7.27 4.46
N ILE A 92 2.98 -6.14 3.86
CA ILE A 92 2.46 -5.72 2.55
C ILE A 92 2.95 -6.66 1.44
N CYS A 93 4.24 -7.04 1.49
CA CYS A 93 4.82 -7.99 0.54
C CYS A 93 4.12 -9.36 0.60
N ALA A 94 3.88 -9.87 1.81
CA ALA A 94 3.18 -11.13 2.05
C ALA A 94 1.78 -11.18 1.44
N VAL A 95 1.04 -10.05 1.46
CA VAL A 95 -0.27 -9.96 0.80
C VAL A 95 -0.13 -10.14 -0.71
N GLY A 96 0.86 -9.50 -1.33
CA GLY A 96 1.12 -9.63 -2.76
C GLY A 96 1.57 -11.04 -3.18
N LEU A 97 2.33 -11.71 -2.32
CA LEU A 97 2.78 -13.09 -2.51
C LEU A 97 1.76 -14.14 -2.06
N ASN A 98 0.63 -13.70 -1.49
CA ASN A 98 -0.41 -14.56 -0.93
C ASN A 98 0.15 -15.61 0.05
N CYS A 99 1.02 -15.18 0.96
CA CYS A 99 1.65 -16.00 1.99
C CYS A 99 1.64 -15.28 3.35
N ARG A 100 2.17 -15.94 4.37
CA ARG A 100 2.44 -15.29 5.67
C ARG A 100 3.76 -14.53 5.62
N PRO A 101 3.93 -13.46 6.42
CA PRO A 101 5.17 -12.69 6.44
C PRO A 101 6.43 -13.52 6.71
N GLU A 102 6.30 -14.59 7.48
CA GLU A 102 7.40 -15.49 7.83
C GLU A 102 7.80 -16.43 6.67
N GLU A 103 6.93 -16.60 5.67
CA GLU A 103 7.11 -17.53 4.54
C GLU A 103 7.65 -16.84 3.29
N ILE A 104 7.91 -15.53 3.34
CA ILE A 104 8.30 -14.75 2.16
C ILE A 104 9.60 -15.29 1.52
N VAL A 105 10.55 -15.75 2.34
CA VAL A 105 11.84 -16.27 1.84
C VAL A 105 11.68 -17.61 1.13
N ASP A 106 10.62 -18.36 1.44
CA ASP A 106 10.36 -19.70 0.90
C ASP A 106 9.48 -19.67 -0.36
N LYS A 107 9.12 -18.48 -0.85
CA LYS A 107 8.24 -18.22 -2.00
C LYS A 107 9.01 -17.68 -3.19
#